data_AF-F0V484-F1
#
_entry.id   AF-F0V484-F1
#
_cell.length_a   1.000
_cell.length_b   1.000
_cell.length_c   1.000
_cell.angle_alpha   90.00
_cell.angle_beta   90.00
_cell.angle_gamma   90.00
#
_symmetry.space_group_name_H-M   'P 1'
#
loop_
_entity.id
_entity.type
_entity.pdbx_description
1 polymer ?
#
loop_
_entity_poly.entity_id
_entity_poly.type
_entity_poly.pdbx_seq_one_letter_code
_entity_poly.pdbx_strand_id
1 'polypeptide(L)'
;MNTLHSAVFVTLVFACANFPVTYGKLVSIQEDVLRALLVMNRSCDTGASSSHYAFYAYLSHDLPEPGGNRHLIYDTVKTNIGDAYNNITGTFTVPRNGIYSFTWSTRVQCSKAHTTELVLNTRVLGSTYIWCGYNTVTGHVVTYASQGEAVFVRTHSSPGKGAIKSNNSGRSAFSGFLIG
;
A
#
# COMPACT_ATOMS: atom_id res chain seq x y z
N MET A 1 -25.75 -18.90 -12.71
CA MET A 1 -25.47 -18.34 -11.38
C MET A 1 -24.08 -17.75 -11.44
N ASN A 2 -24.00 -16.43 -11.51
CA ASN A 2 -22.79 -15.69 -11.87
C ASN A 2 -21.97 -15.38 -10.62
N THR A 3 -20.71 -15.80 -10.59
CA THR A 3 -19.72 -15.32 -9.62
C THR A 3 -18.73 -14.43 -10.34
N LEU A 4 -18.83 -13.12 -10.09
CA LEU A 4 -17.86 -12.12 -10.51
C LEU A 4 -16.51 -12.44 -9.85
N HIS A 5 -15.53 -12.80 -10.67
CA HIS A 5 -14.13 -12.86 -10.25
C HIS A 5 -13.62 -11.44 -10.08
N SER A 6 -13.07 -11.11 -8.90
CA SER A 6 -12.32 -9.86 -8.70
C SER A 6 -11.09 -9.86 -9.61
N ALA A 7 -11.16 -9.10 -10.70
CA ALA A 7 -10.03 -8.83 -11.57
C ALA A 7 -9.20 -7.69 -10.97
N VAL A 8 -7.93 -7.95 -10.68
CA VAL A 8 -6.93 -6.92 -10.45
C VAL A 8 -6.31 -6.60 -11.81
N PHE A 9 -6.72 -5.49 -12.43
CA PHE A 9 -6.02 -4.94 -13.59
C PHE A 9 -5.06 -3.84 -13.12
N VAL A 10 -3.77 -4.12 -13.21
CA VAL A 10 -2.72 -3.10 -13.27
C VAL A 10 -2.20 -3.14 -14.70
N THR A 11 -2.75 -2.33 -15.58
CA THR A 11 -2.17 -2.10 -16.91
C THR A 11 -1.27 -0.88 -16.82
N LEU A 12 0.04 -1.13 -16.77
CA LEU A 12 1.08 -0.14 -17.01
C LEU A 12 1.34 -0.06 -18.52
N VAL A 13 1.11 1.09 -19.14
CA VAL A 13 1.78 1.47 -20.39
C VAL A 13 2.15 2.95 -20.27
N PHE A 14 3.44 3.25 -20.35
CA PHE A 14 3.97 4.58 -20.61
C PHE A 14 4.61 4.60 -22.00
N ALA A 15 4.37 5.67 -22.74
CA ALA A 15 5.32 6.46 -23.55
C ALA A 15 4.57 7.14 -24.71
N CYS A 16 4.94 8.39 -24.95
CA CYS A 16 4.52 9.28 -26.04
C CYS A 16 4.03 8.58 -27.33
N ALA A 17 2.73 8.31 -27.46
CA ALA A 17 2.07 8.13 -28.74
C ALA A 17 0.56 8.28 -28.54
N ASN A 18 -0.06 9.22 -29.26
CA ASN A 18 -1.49 9.45 -29.26
C ASN A 18 -2.23 8.19 -29.75
N PHE A 19 -2.91 7.48 -28.85
CA PHE A 19 -3.96 6.53 -29.20
C PHE A 19 -5.23 6.85 -28.40
N PRO A 20 -6.43 6.75 -29.01
CA PRO A 20 -7.67 7.10 -28.33
C PRO A 20 -8.03 6.04 -27.29
N VAL A 21 -8.24 6.47 -26.05
CA VAL A 21 -8.72 5.61 -24.96
C VAL A 21 -10.24 5.62 -24.94
N THR A 22 -10.87 4.44 -24.97
CA THR A 22 -12.31 4.26 -24.77
C THR A 22 -12.61 4.08 -23.29
N TYR A 23 -13.54 4.87 -22.74
CA TYR A 23 -13.87 4.88 -21.31
C TYR A 23 -14.79 3.71 -20.93
N GLY A 24 -14.23 2.71 -20.24
CA GLY A 24 -14.97 1.66 -19.53
C GLY A 24 -14.96 1.92 -18.02
N LYS A 25 -16.15 2.04 -17.43
CA LYS A 25 -16.43 2.49 -16.07
C LYS A 25 -16.03 1.47 -14.99
N LEU A 26 -14.97 1.72 -14.20
CA LEU A 26 -14.73 1.21 -12.84
C LEU A 26 -13.80 2.18 -12.08
N VAL A 27 -14.39 3.07 -11.27
CA VAL A 27 -13.69 4.19 -10.61
C VAL A 27 -13.56 3.90 -9.12
N SER A 28 -12.33 3.69 -8.63
CA SER A 28 -11.96 4.03 -7.23
C SER A 28 -10.45 3.98 -6.98
N ILE A 29 -9.68 3.09 -7.64
CA ILE A 29 -8.21 2.99 -7.44
C ILE A 29 -7.46 3.78 -8.53
N GLN A 30 -8.09 3.97 -9.69
CA GLN A 30 -7.46 4.53 -10.89
C GLN A 30 -7.21 6.04 -10.79
N GLU A 31 -8.05 6.79 -10.06
CA GLU A 31 -7.95 8.25 -9.95
C GLU A 31 -6.81 8.72 -9.04
N ASP A 32 -6.51 7.99 -7.95
CA ASP A 32 -5.41 8.35 -7.04
C ASP A 32 -4.05 8.06 -7.67
N VAL A 33 -3.95 6.96 -8.44
CA VAL A 33 -2.78 6.67 -9.29
C VAL A 33 -2.67 7.72 -10.41
N LEU A 34 -3.78 8.14 -11.02
CA LEU A 34 -3.79 9.20 -12.03
C LEU A 34 -3.30 10.53 -11.47
N ARG A 35 -3.68 10.90 -10.24
CA ARG A 35 -3.17 12.11 -9.56
C ARG A 35 -1.68 12.00 -9.26
N ALA A 36 -1.20 10.86 -8.77
CA ALA A 36 0.23 10.61 -8.57
C ALA A 36 1.03 10.76 -9.89
N LEU A 37 0.48 10.25 -10.99
CA LEU A 37 1.07 10.35 -12.33
C LEU A 37 1.07 11.79 -12.87
N LEU A 38 0.03 12.57 -12.60
CA LEU A 38 -0.03 14.00 -12.96
C LEU A 38 0.98 14.85 -12.17
N VAL A 39 1.29 14.48 -10.93
CA VAL A 39 2.32 15.15 -10.12
C VAL A 39 3.72 14.83 -10.65
N MET A 40 3.98 13.58 -11.04
CA MET A 40 5.28 13.15 -11.59
C MET A 40 5.60 13.80 -12.96
N ASN A 41 4.60 14.21 -13.75
CA ASN A 41 4.80 14.78 -15.09
C ASN A 41 5.09 16.31 -15.10
N ARG A 42 5.20 16.97 -13.93
CA ARG A 42 5.47 18.42 -13.83
C ARG A 42 6.94 18.81 -13.72
N SER A 43 7.88 17.94 -14.06
CA SER A 43 9.31 18.27 -13.98
C SER A 43 9.90 18.44 -15.37
N CYS A 44 9.65 19.61 -15.97
CA CYS A 44 10.58 20.21 -16.91
C CYS A 44 11.00 21.56 -16.32
N ASP A 45 12.21 21.56 -15.76
CA ASP A 45 13.11 22.70 -15.53
C ASP A 45 13.07 23.50 -14.20
N THR A 46 14.31 23.81 -13.78
CA THR A 46 14.82 24.73 -12.75
C THR A 46 14.82 24.31 -11.27
N GLY A 47 15.97 23.78 -10.82
CA GLY A 47 16.64 24.19 -9.56
C GLY A 47 16.00 23.91 -8.19
N ALA A 48 14.75 23.43 -8.10
CA ALA A 48 14.13 23.07 -6.83
C ALA A 48 14.35 21.57 -6.55
N SER A 49 14.97 21.25 -5.40
CA SER A 49 14.96 19.90 -4.83
C SER A 49 13.52 19.41 -4.74
N SER A 50 13.07 18.59 -5.69
CA SER A 50 11.73 18.03 -5.65
C SER A 50 11.66 17.11 -4.43
N SER A 51 10.96 17.53 -3.38
CA SER A 51 10.81 16.75 -2.14
C SER A 51 9.78 15.64 -2.36
N HIS A 52 10.05 14.72 -3.28
CA HIS A 52 9.24 13.54 -3.49
C HIS A 52 9.59 12.52 -2.41
N TYR A 53 8.58 11.93 -1.79
CA TYR A 53 8.74 10.83 -0.84
C TYR A 53 7.82 9.71 -1.27
N ALA A 54 8.37 8.52 -1.46
CA ALA A 54 7.61 7.36 -1.88
C ALA A 54 8.33 6.08 -1.48
N PHE A 55 7.58 5.07 -1.08
CA PHE A 55 8.14 3.76 -0.78
C PHE A 55 7.22 2.64 -1.25
N TYR A 56 7.84 1.49 -1.50
CA TYR A 56 7.17 0.22 -1.74
C TYR A 56 8.02 -0.90 -1.16
N ALA A 57 7.41 -1.69 -0.28
CA ALA A 57 8.04 -2.83 0.36
C ALA A 57 7.06 -4.01 0.49
N TYR A 58 7.60 -5.22 0.61
CA TYR A 58 6.80 -6.43 0.83
C TYR A 58 7.47 -7.38 1.82
N LEU A 59 6.68 -8.30 2.40
CA LEU A 59 7.20 -9.38 3.26
C LEU A 59 8.04 -10.36 2.43
N SER A 60 9.29 -10.63 2.79
CA SER A 60 10.14 -11.59 2.06
C SER A 60 9.60 -13.02 2.09
N HIS A 61 8.94 -13.39 3.19
CA HIS A 61 8.42 -14.73 3.48
C HIS A 61 7.03 -14.68 4.13
N ASP A 62 6.39 -15.84 4.23
CA ASP A 62 5.16 -16.01 4.99
C ASP A 62 5.40 -15.69 6.48
N LEU A 63 4.50 -14.95 7.10
CA LEU A 63 4.56 -14.64 8.53
C LEU A 63 3.63 -15.60 9.29
N PRO A 64 4.18 -16.61 10.01
CA PRO A 64 3.37 -17.58 10.74
C PRO A 64 2.75 -16.91 11.97
N GLU A 65 1.44 -17.09 12.12
CA GLU A 65 0.65 -16.72 13.30
C GLU A 65 1.10 -15.43 14.00
N PRO A 66 0.98 -14.26 13.33
CA PRO A 66 1.55 -13.00 13.81
C PRO A 66 1.05 -12.56 15.20
N GLY A 67 -0.08 -13.08 15.68
CA GLY A 67 -0.71 -12.62 16.91
C GLY A 67 -1.43 -11.28 16.74
N GLY A 68 -1.95 -10.73 17.83
CA GLY A 68 -2.73 -9.48 17.87
C GLY A 68 -1.85 -8.26 18.04
N ASN A 69 -2.27 -7.12 17.49
CA ASN A 69 -1.50 -5.87 17.50
C ASN A 69 -0.07 -6.01 16.97
N ARG A 70 0.18 -7.01 16.12
CA ARG A 70 1.51 -7.29 15.60
C ARG A 70 1.84 -6.31 14.49
N HIS A 71 2.85 -5.49 14.74
CA HIS A 71 3.46 -4.65 13.71
C HIS A 71 4.04 -5.52 12.59
N LEU A 72 3.61 -5.27 11.36
CA LEU A 72 4.07 -5.99 10.17
C LEU A 72 5.30 -5.31 9.58
N ILE A 73 6.41 -6.04 9.51
CA ILE A 73 7.70 -5.55 8.99
C ILE A 73 7.82 -6.01 7.54
N TYR A 74 7.56 -5.12 6.59
CA TYR A 74 7.76 -5.38 5.16
C TYR A 74 9.24 -5.18 4.82
N ASP A 75 10.01 -6.24 5.03
CA ASP A 75 11.47 -6.21 5.08
C ASP A 75 12.15 -6.06 3.71
N THR A 76 11.46 -6.44 2.62
CA THR A 76 11.99 -6.33 1.27
C THR A 76 11.56 -5.03 0.60
N VAL A 77 12.48 -4.06 0.53
CA VAL A 77 12.25 -2.75 -0.08
C VAL A 77 12.59 -2.77 -1.58
N LYS A 78 11.72 -2.16 -2.39
CA LYS A 78 11.94 -1.96 -3.84
C LYS A 78 12.05 -0.49 -4.23
N THR A 79 11.34 0.37 -3.50
CA THR A 79 11.42 1.83 -3.67
C THR A 79 11.47 2.48 -2.29
N ASN A 80 12.32 3.48 -2.10
CA ASN A 80 12.41 4.28 -0.86
C ASN A 80 12.95 5.69 -1.14
N ILE A 81 12.25 6.45 -1.96
CA ILE A 81 12.64 7.83 -2.30
C ILE A 81 12.55 8.69 -1.03
N GLY A 82 13.67 9.32 -0.67
CA GLY A 82 13.81 10.14 0.53
C GLY A 82 13.97 9.35 1.83
N ASP A 83 14.22 8.03 1.73
CA ASP A 83 14.63 7.15 2.85
C ASP A 83 13.73 7.21 4.10
N ALA A 84 12.44 7.47 3.90
CA ALA A 84 11.48 7.64 4.98
C ALA A 84 10.89 6.31 5.49
N TYR A 85 11.03 5.20 4.74
CA TYR A 85 10.65 3.86 5.20
C TYR A 85 11.83 3.11 5.80
N ASN A 86 11.63 2.55 7.00
CA ASN A 86 12.59 1.70 7.69
C ASN A 86 12.14 0.23 7.62
N ASN A 87 12.93 -0.61 6.96
CA ASN A 87 12.62 -2.02 6.75
C ASN A 87 12.96 -2.94 7.93
N ILE A 88 13.64 -2.41 8.96
CA ILE A 88 13.90 -3.11 10.22
C ILE A 88 12.67 -2.96 11.14
N THR A 89 12.06 -1.77 11.17
CA THR A 89 10.89 -1.51 12.03
C THR A 89 9.56 -1.69 11.31
N GLY A 90 9.54 -1.68 9.98
CA GLY A 90 8.32 -1.70 9.19
C GLY A 90 7.55 -0.38 9.19
N THR A 91 8.24 0.74 9.41
CA THR A 91 7.63 2.05 9.68
C THR A 91 8.03 3.07 8.62
N PHE A 92 7.04 3.78 8.08
CA PHE A 92 7.27 5.02 7.35
C PHE A 92 7.22 6.20 8.34
N THR A 93 8.33 6.92 8.50
CA THR A 93 8.38 8.13 9.32
C THR A 93 8.13 9.32 8.43
N VAL A 94 7.04 10.05 8.67
CA VAL A 94 6.60 11.16 7.82
C VAL A 94 7.70 12.23 7.76
N PRO A 95 8.31 12.47 6.59
CA PRO A 95 9.48 13.33 6.49
C PRO A 95 9.11 14.83 6.41
N ARG A 96 7.86 15.13 6.03
CA ARG A 96 7.35 16.49 5.85
C ARG A 96 5.84 16.52 6.08
N ASN A 97 5.32 17.63 6.57
CA ASN A 97 3.87 17.87 6.61
C ASN A 97 3.27 17.83 5.20
N GLY A 98 2.19 17.09 5.01
CA GLY A 98 1.50 17.03 3.71
C GLY A 98 0.42 15.97 3.63
N ILE A 99 -0.19 15.86 2.46
CA ILE A 99 -1.18 14.83 2.15
C ILE A 99 -0.47 13.61 1.57
N TYR A 100 -0.71 12.45 2.18
CA TYR A 100 -0.12 11.17 1.78
C TYR A 100 -1.20 10.21 1.32
N SER A 101 -0.88 9.39 0.31
CA SER A 101 -1.63 8.19 -0.04
C SER A 101 -0.86 6.96 0.44
N PHE A 102 -1.54 6.08 1.16
CA PHE A 102 -1.00 4.81 1.64
C PHE A 102 -1.87 3.65 1.15
N THR A 103 -1.22 2.60 0.67
CA THR A 103 -1.87 1.36 0.22
C THR A 103 -1.19 0.17 0.86
N TRP A 104 -1.96 -0.80 1.34
CA TRP A 104 -1.40 -2.07 1.80
C TRP A 104 -2.24 -3.24 1.32
N SER A 105 -1.59 -4.37 1.05
CA SER A 105 -2.23 -5.61 0.66
C SER A 105 -1.86 -6.74 1.61
N THR A 106 -2.86 -7.58 1.91
CA THR A 106 -2.70 -8.73 2.80
C THR A 106 -3.23 -9.98 2.11
N ARG A 107 -2.39 -11.01 2.06
CA ARG A 107 -2.76 -12.39 1.70
C ARG A 107 -2.75 -13.24 2.96
N VAL A 108 -3.67 -14.19 3.06
CA VAL A 108 -3.73 -15.10 4.20
C VAL A 108 -3.85 -16.54 3.73
N GLN A 109 -3.45 -17.47 4.59
CA GLN A 109 -3.62 -18.90 4.38
C GLN A 109 -5.09 -19.23 4.07
N CYS A 110 -5.34 -20.14 3.12
CA CYS A 110 -6.70 -20.58 2.77
C CYS A 110 -7.48 -21.08 4.00
N SER A 111 -8.77 -20.79 4.01
CA SER A 111 -9.72 -21.06 5.10
C SER A 111 -9.37 -20.35 6.41
N LYS A 112 -8.51 -19.33 6.37
CA LYS A 112 -8.18 -18.46 7.49
C LYS A 112 -8.56 -17.02 7.19
N ALA A 113 -8.61 -16.21 8.24
CA ALA A 113 -8.89 -14.79 8.15
C ALA A 113 -7.86 -13.98 8.91
N HIS A 114 -7.72 -12.70 8.53
CA HIS A 114 -7.05 -11.67 9.32
C HIS A 114 -7.72 -10.32 9.11
N THR A 115 -7.67 -9.48 10.14
CA THR A 115 -7.88 -8.04 10.01
C THR A 115 -6.53 -7.35 10.11
N THR A 116 -6.25 -6.44 9.18
CA THR A 116 -5.06 -5.58 9.24
C THR A 116 -5.45 -4.11 9.26
N GLU A 117 -4.67 -3.30 9.96
CA GLU A 117 -4.94 -1.89 10.21
C GLU A 117 -3.76 -1.04 9.75
N LEU A 118 -4.03 0.04 9.03
CA LEU A 118 -3.08 1.12 8.85
C LEU A 118 -3.17 2.08 10.04
N VAL A 119 -2.03 2.31 10.69
CA VAL A 119 -1.94 3.11 11.92
C VAL A 119 -1.02 4.30 11.66
N LEU A 120 -1.48 5.48 12.07
CA LEU A 120 -0.69 6.71 12.17
C LEU A 120 -0.50 7.03 13.65
N ASN A 121 0.72 6.84 14.16
CA ASN A 121 1.08 6.81 15.57
C ASN A 121 0.22 5.82 16.37
N THR A 122 -0.86 6.31 16.98
CA THR A 122 -1.80 5.54 17.79
C THR A 122 -3.19 5.44 17.15
N ARG A 123 -3.44 6.19 16.06
CA ARG A 123 -4.74 6.29 15.40
C ARG A 123 -4.83 5.27 14.26
N VAL A 124 -5.84 4.41 14.30
CA VAL A 124 -6.20 3.56 13.17
C VAL A 124 -6.88 4.42 12.12
N LEU A 125 -6.30 4.51 10.93
CA LEU A 125 -6.85 5.29 9.82
C LEU A 125 -7.72 4.46 8.89
N GLY A 126 -7.46 3.16 8.81
CA GLY A 126 -8.23 2.24 7.99
C GLY A 126 -7.94 0.80 8.36
N SER A 127 -8.87 -0.08 8.02
CA SER A 127 -8.77 -1.51 8.30
C SER A 127 -9.26 -2.33 7.12
N THR A 128 -8.65 -3.49 6.90
CA THR A 128 -9.13 -4.49 5.94
C THR A 128 -9.40 -5.79 6.66
N TYR A 129 -10.46 -6.48 6.25
CA TYR A 129 -10.75 -7.86 6.66
C TYR A 129 -10.58 -8.77 5.45
N ILE A 130 -9.84 -9.85 5.61
CA ILE A 130 -9.70 -10.89 4.61
C ILE A 130 -10.06 -12.23 5.22
N TRP A 131 -10.86 -13.00 4.50
CA TRP A 131 -11.02 -14.44 4.71
C TRP A 131 -10.71 -15.14 3.38
N CYS A 132 -9.78 -16.10 3.40
CA CYS A 132 -9.24 -16.67 2.17
C CYS A 132 -10.01 -17.91 1.70
N GLY A 133 -10.57 -17.83 0.49
CA GLY A 133 -10.70 -18.95 -0.44
C GLY A 133 -9.53 -18.97 -1.45
N TYR A 134 -9.30 -17.83 -2.13
CA TYR A 134 -8.15 -17.54 -3.03
C TYR A 134 -7.82 -16.03 -3.15
N ASN A 135 -8.25 -15.20 -2.18
CA ASN A 135 -8.29 -13.74 -2.36
C ASN A 135 -7.08 -13.02 -1.74
N THR A 136 -6.83 -11.79 -2.22
CA THR A 136 -6.00 -10.76 -1.57
C THR A 136 -6.91 -9.58 -1.25
N VAL A 137 -6.74 -8.93 -0.10
CA VAL A 137 -7.45 -7.68 0.21
C VAL A 137 -6.45 -6.52 0.16
N THR A 138 -6.91 -5.39 -0.34
CA THR A 138 -6.14 -4.14 -0.38
C THR A 138 -6.88 -3.07 0.41
N GLY A 139 -6.16 -2.35 1.25
CA GLY A 139 -6.62 -1.13 1.93
C GLY A 139 -5.96 0.09 1.30
N HIS A 140 -6.67 1.21 1.30
CA HIS A 140 -6.17 2.49 0.80
C HIS A 140 -6.65 3.61 1.72
N VAL A 141 -5.76 4.56 2.03
CA VAL A 141 -6.07 5.75 2.82
C VAL A 141 -5.36 6.94 2.20
N VAL A 142 -6.08 8.06 2.05
CA VAL A 142 -5.50 9.39 1.84
C VAL A 142 -5.66 10.17 3.14
N THR A 143 -4.58 10.74 3.65
CA THR A 143 -4.59 11.44 4.94
C THR A 143 -3.58 12.57 4.97
N TYR A 144 -3.84 13.58 5.78
CA TYR A 144 -2.81 14.54 6.17
C TYR A 144 -1.96 13.93 7.29
N ALA A 145 -0.65 14.01 7.15
CA ALA A 145 0.28 13.57 8.18
C ALA A 145 1.33 14.65 8.45
N SER A 146 1.71 14.77 9.72
CA SER A 146 2.71 15.73 10.19
C SER A 146 4.08 15.09 10.28
N GLN A 147 5.12 15.90 10.08
CA GLN A 147 6.51 15.47 10.18
C GLN A 147 6.78 14.77 11.51
N GLY A 148 7.46 13.64 11.45
CA GLY A 148 7.80 12.81 12.60
C GLY A 148 6.72 11.80 13.01
N GLU A 149 5.50 11.87 12.46
CA GLU A 149 4.50 10.83 12.73
C GLU A 149 4.89 9.50 12.07
N ALA A 150 4.64 8.39 12.77
CA ALA A 150 4.94 7.05 12.32
C ALA A 150 3.73 6.40 11.65
N VAL A 151 3.89 5.90 10.42
CA VAL A 151 2.86 5.15 9.70
C VAL A 151 3.30 3.71 9.53
N PHE A 152 2.43 2.77 9.90
CA PHE A 152 2.71 1.35 9.77
C PHE A 152 1.44 0.52 9.67
N VAL A 153 1.59 -0.75 9.28
CA VAL A 153 0.49 -1.72 9.26
C VAL A 153 0.67 -2.69 10.43
N ARG A 154 -0.43 -3.04 11.09
CA ARG A 154 -0.45 -4.09 12.11
C ARG A 154 -1.63 -5.05 11.94
N THR A 155 -1.58 -6.20 12.60
CA THR A 155 -2.77 -7.02 12.82
C THR A 155 -3.69 -6.37 13.87
N HIS A 156 -5.00 -6.60 13.74
CA HIS A 156 -5.97 -6.15 14.73
C HIS A 156 -5.74 -6.79 16.11
N SER A 157 -6.25 -6.16 17.18
CA SER A 157 -6.11 -6.61 18.57
C SER A 157 -6.72 -7.98 18.85
N SER A 158 -7.86 -8.26 18.21
CA SER A 158 -8.40 -9.61 18.01
C SER A 158 -7.90 -10.12 16.66
N PRO A 159 -6.73 -10.75 16.59
CA PRO A 159 -6.18 -11.21 15.33
C PRO A 159 -7.02 -12.36 14.79
N GLY A 160 -6.94 -12.53 13.47
CA GLY A 160 -7.40 -13.76 12.88
C GLY A 160 -6.41 -14.92 13.14
N LYS A 161 -6.67 -16.08 12.52
CA LYS A 161 -5.86 -17.30 12.72
C LYS A 161 -4.98 -17.56 11.50
N GLY A 162 -3.91 -18.35 11.67
CA GLY A 162 -3.06 -18.82 10.56
C GLY A 162 -2.10 -17.77 10.01
N ALA A 163 -1.36 -18.15 8.96
CA ALA A 163 -0.27 -17.33 8.43
C ALA A 163 -0.75 -16.20 7.49
N ILE A 164 -0.07 -15.05 7.57
CA ILE A 164 -0.08 -14.05 6.49
C ILE A 164 0.90 -14.54 5.43
N LYS A 165 0.48 -14.61 4.18
CA LYS A 165 1.25 -15.22 3.08
C LYS A 165 1.99 -14.15 2.26
N SER A 166 3.21 -14.47 1.84
CA SER A 166 3.98 -13.66 0.89
C SER A 166 5.02 -14.53 0.20
N ASN A 167 4.79 -14.81 -1.09
CA ASN A 167 5.61 -15.73 -1.88
C ASN A 167 5.50 -15.40 -3.38
N ASN A 168 6.05 -16.26 -4.23
CA ASN A 168 6.07 -16.02 -5.69
C ASN A 168 4.67 -15.96 -6.33
N SER A 169 3.64 -16.53 -5.69
CA SER A 169 2.25 -16.42 -6.17
C SER A 169 1.58 -15.10 -5.79
N GLY A 170 2.24 -14.24 -5.01
CA GLY A 170 1.72 -12.93 -4.61
C GLY A 170 2.37 -12.40 -3.33
N ARG A 171 2.54 -11.10 -3.25
CA ARG A 171 3.19 -10.45 -2.11
C ARG A 171 2.16 -9.72 -1.25
N SER A 172 2.25 -9.88 0.08
CA SER A 172 1.65 -8.93 1.01
C SER A 172 2.58 -7.73 1.10
N ALA A 173 2.07 -6.55 0.79
CA ALA A 173 2.88 -5.37 0.53
C ALA A 173 2.33 -4.11 1.18
N PHE A 174 3.20 -3.10 1.29
CA PHE A 174 2.88 -1.78 1.81
C PHE A 174 3.59 -0.73 0.96
N SER A 175 2.86 0.30 0.57
CA SER A 175 3.38 1.45 -0.16
C SER A 175 2.72 2.73 0.29
N GLY A 176 3.39 3.83 -0.03
CA GLY A 176 2.79 5.15 0.07
C GLY A 176 3.66 6.21 -0.56
N PHE A 177 3.08 7.38 -0.79
CA PHE A 177 3.76 8.52 -1.37
C PHE A 177 3.14 9.85 -0.92
N LEU A 178 3.97 10.90 -0.91
CA LEU A 178 3.53 12.28 -0.73
C LEU A 178 2.82 12.75 -2.01
N ILE A 179 1.60 13.29 -1.86
CA ILE A 179 0.84 13.92 -2.93
C ILE A 179 1.21 15.40 -3.06
N GLY A 180 1.30 16.11 -1.93
CA GLY A 180 1.57 17.55 -1.88
C GLY A 180 1.22 18.19 -0.54
#